data_AF-A0A8J8JHI8-F1
#
_entry.id   AF-A0A8J8JHI8-F1
#
_cell.length_a   1.000
_cell.length_b   1.000
_cell.length_c   1.000
_cell.angle_alpha   90.00
_cell.angle_beta   90.00
_cell.angle_gamma   90.00
#
_symmetry.space_group_name_H-M   'P 1'
#
loop_
_entity.id
_entity.type
_entity.pdbx_description
1 polymer ?
#
loop_
_entity_poly.entity_id
_entity_poly.type
_entity_poly.pdbx_seq_one_letter_code
_entity_poly.pdbx_strand_id
1 'polypeptide(L)'
;MKSRRVGIMKERQFQRSSGAFFELSEGFELEEVHDEELNLDELADIYFSPILNVKIGVKRLKVFKIRSEDERQAYLIRGFLFISNKLVDKKFTSGAFADIVLVRISADEVWASGTLNNRPVTVMATVEPQDWFVDALMYVASAFLRGYGEKNLVKFSKQFK
;
A
#
# COMPACT_ATOMS: atom_id res chain seq x y z
N MET A 1 -7.39 -3.64 33.97
CA MET A 1 -6.28 -3.09 33.14
C MET A 1 -5.77 -4.18 32.22
N LYS A 2 -5.96 -4.06 30.90
CA LYS A 2 -5.49 -5.06 29.92
C LYS A 2 -4.06 -4.74 29.51
N SER A 3 -3.19 -5.72 29.66
CA SER A 3 -1.76 -5.67 29.33
C SER A 3 -1.54 -5.49 27.84
N ARG A 4 -0.85 -4.40 27.44
CA ARG A 4 -0.35 -4.17 26.07
C ARG A 4 0.87 -5.08 25.86
N ARG A 5 0.80 -5.99 24.88
CA ARG A 5 1.97 -6.77 24.46
C ARG A 5 2.84 -5.88 23.56
N VAL A 6 3.98 -5.45 24.09
CA VAL A 6 5.07 -4.84 23.32
C VAL A 6 5.86 -5.97 22.67
N GLY A 7 5.73 -6.13 21.37
CA GLY A 7 6.56 -7.05 20.59
C GLY A 7 7.85 -6.36 20.18
N ILE A 8 8.97 -6.65 20.85
CA ILE A 8 10.30 -6.24 20.39
C ILE A 8 10.72 -7.22 19.29
N MET A 9 10.60 -6.83 18.02
CA MET A 9 11.19 -7.60 16.91
C MET A 9 12.68 -7.27 16.81
N LYS A 10 13.53 -8.26 17.10
CA LYS A 10 14.97 -8.20 16.85
C LYS A 10 15.26 -8.08 15.36
N GLU A 11 16.22 -7.21 15.05
CA GLU A 11 16.82 -6.96 13.74
C GLU A 11 16.94 -8.25 12.91
N ARG A 12 16.30 -8.26 11.75
CA ARG A 12 16.80 -9.01 10.61
C ARG A 12 17.33 -8.00 9.62
N GLN A 13 18.64 -7.96 9.51
CA GLN A 13 19.38 -7.18 8.52
C GLN A 13 18.75 -7.36 7.13
N PHE A 14 18.12 -6.29 6.66
CA PHE A 14 17.67 -6.19 5.27
C PHE A 14 18.89 -5.88 4.39
N GLN A 15 19.48 -6.91 3.79
CA GLN A 15 20.48 -6.73 2.74
C GLN A 15 19.80 -6.41 1.40
N ARG A 16 19.76 -5.10 1.11
CA ARG A 16 20.07 -4.40 -0.15
C ARG A 16 19.66 -5.04 -1.48
N SER A 17 18.67 -4.42 -2.14
CA SER A 17 18.85 -3.95 -3.53
C SER A 17 17.91 -2.78 -3.85
N SER A 18 18.48 -1.74 -4.47
CA SER A 18 17.87 -0.53 -5.06
C SER A 18 17.17 0.49 -4.14
N GLY A 19 17.91 1.53 -3.74
CA GLY A 19 17.67 2.86 -4.33
C GLY A 19 16.87 3.93 -3.58
N ALA A 20 16.31 3.67 -2.40
CA ALA A 20 15.80 4.72 -1.51
C ALA A 20 16.05 4.33 -0.05
N PHE A 21 16.99 5.01 0.61
CA PHE A 21 17.29 4.82 2.02
C PHE A 21 16.22 5.52 2.86
N PHE A 22 15.24 4.78 3.35
CA PHE A 22 14.66 5.06 4.65
C PHE A 22 15.38 4.15 5.64
N GLU A 23 16.46 4.66 6.24
CA GLU A 23 16.97 4.07 7.48
C GLU A 23 15.96 4.42 8.57
N LEU A 24 15.13 3.45 8.95
CA LEU A 24 14.36 3.54 10.18
C LEU A 24 15.39 3.45 11.33
N SER A 25 15.94 4.59 11.75
CA SER A 25 16.76 4.74 12.97
C SER A 25 16.08 4.11 14.19
N GLU A 26 16.83 3.80 15.25
CA GLU A 26 16.25 3.41 16.53
C GLU A 26 15.19 4.45 16.96
N GLY A 27 13.94 4.01 17.19
CA GLY A 27 12.87 4.89 17.73
C GLY A 27 11.54 4.97 16.98
N PHE A 28 11.32 4.25 15.88
CA PHE A 28 10.01 4.30 15.19
C PHE A 28 8.94 3.46 15.89
N GLU A 29 7.80 4.10 16.16
CA GLU A 29 6.58 3.42 16.59
C GLU A 29 5.66 3.21 15.38
N LEU A 30 5.11 1.99 15.28
CA LEU A 30 4.07 1.65 14.32
C LEU A 30 2.72 1.61 15.02
N GLU A 31 1.79 2.41 14.52
CA GLU A 31 0.41 2.44 14.99
C GLU A 31 -0.49 1.96 13.84
N GLU A 32 -1.32 0.94 14.08
CA GLU A 32 -2.28 0.49 13.07
C GLU A 32 -3.32 1.58 12.85
N VAL A 33 -3.55 1.92 11.58
CA VAL A 33 -4.42 3.01 11.15
C VAL A 33 -5.80 2.46 10.84
N HIS A 34 -6.83 3.15 11.32
CA HIS A 34 -8.22 2.83 11.03
C HIS A 34 -8.69 3.50 9.72
N ASP A 35 -9.75 2.96 9.12
CA ASP A 35 -10.23 3.35 7.80
C ASP A 35 -10.63 4.85 7.74
N GLU A 36 -11.13 5.40 8.85
CA GLU A 36 -11.56 6.81 8.95
C GLU A 36 -10.38 7.78 8.82
N GLU A 37 -9.19 7.42 9.32
CA GLU A 37 -7.99 8.26 9.21
C GLU A 37 -7.45 8.36 7.77
N LEU A 38 -7.81 7.38 6.93
CA LEU A 38 -7.41 7.30 5.53
C LEU A 38 -8.48 7.85 4.58
N ASN A 39 -9.57 8.43 5.11
CA ASN A 39 -10.76 8.84 4.36
C ASN A 39 -11.34 7.71 3.48
N LEU A 40 -11.27 6.46 3.95
CA LEU A 40 -11.88 5.36 3.22
C LEU A 40 -13.38 5.36 3.46
N ASP A 41 -14.15 5.25 2.39
CA ASP A 41 -15.61 5.08 2.48
C ASP A 41 -15.89 3.69 3.08
N GLU A 42 -16.58 3.67 4.23
CA GLU A 42 -16.98 2.44 4.94
C GLU A 42 -17.76 1.46 4.04
N LEU A 43 -18.42 1.98 2.99
CA LEU A 43 -19.19 1.19 2.03
C LEU A 43 -18.37 0.73 0.81
N ALA A 44 -17.22 1.35 0.54
CA ALA A 44 -16.45 1.10 -0.68
C ALA A 44 -15.22 0.20 -0.41
N ASP A 45 -15.38 -1.09 -0.72
CA ASP A 45 -14.26 -2.05 -0.68
C ASP A 45 -13.34 -1.97 -1.92
N ILE A 46 -13.79 -1.27 -2.97
CA ILE A 46 -13.26 -1.31 -4.33
C ILE A 46 -13.23 0.10 -4.90
N TYR A 47 -12.10 0.47 -5.48
CA TYR A 47 -11.90 1.76 -6.12
C TYR A 47 -11.44 1.57 -7.56
N PHE A 48 -11.85 2.46 -8.46
CA PHE A 48 -11.52 2.39 -9.88
C PHE A 48 -11.13 3.76 -10.43
N SER A 49 -9.99 3.84 -11.12
CA SER A 49 -9.62 5.01 -11.91
C SER A 49 -9.75 4.70 -13.40
N PRO A 50 -10.65 5.38 -14.13
CA PRO A 50 -10.72 5.25 -15.58
C PRO A 50 -9.48 5.81 -16.28
N ILE A 51 -8.85 6.83 -15.68
CA ILE A 51 -7.64 7.49 -16.23
C ILE A 51 -6.46 6.53 -16.19
N LEU A 52 -6.27 5.84 -15.07
CA LEU A 52 -5.18 4.88 -14.89
C LEU A 52 -5.51 3.49 -15.44
N ASN A 53 -6.78 3.27 -15.83
CA ASN A 53 -7.37 1.99 -16.21
C ASN A 53 -7.01 0.87 -15.21
N VAL A 54 -7.18 1.17 -13.93
CA VAL A 54 -6.85 0.27 -12.83
C VAL A 54 -7.96 0.28 -11.79
N LYS A 55 -8.24 -0.92 -11.29
CA LYS A 55 -9.14 -1.18 -10.19
C LYS A 55 -8.35 -1.79 -9.05
N ILE A 56 -8.56 -1.26 -7.84
CA ILE A 56 -7.93 -1.77 -6.63
C ILE A 56 -8.96 -2.12 -5.56
N GLY A 57 -8.58 -3.01 -4.64
CA GLY A 57 -9.35 -3.30 -3.44
C GLY A 57 -8.43 -3.36 -2.22
N VAL A 58 -8.75 -2.59 -1.19
CA VAL A 58 -7.84 -2.29 -0.07
C VAL A 58 -8.17 -3.03 1.23
N LYS A 59 -9.33 -3.70 1.31
CA LYS A 59 -9.84 -4.39 2.52
C LYS A 59 -8.88 -5.41 3.16
N ARG A 60 -7.92 -5.93 2.40
CA ARG A 60 -6.92 -6.92 2.88
C ARG A 60 -5.54 -6.32 3.13
N LEU A 61 -5.45 -5.01 3.14
CA LEU A 61 -4.27 -4.28 3.55
C LEU A 61 -4.33 -4.00 5.05
N LYS A 62 -3.16 -3.98 5.67
CA LYS A 62 -2.91 -3.41 6.98
C LYS A 62 -2.06 -2.17 6.75
N VAL A 63 -2.47 -1.07 7.35
CA VAL A 63 -1.78 0.20 7.22
C VAL A 63 -1.28 0.59 8.60
N PHE A 64 0.00 0.93 8.67
CA PHE A 64 0.63 1.38 9.90
C PHE A 64 1.18 2.78 9.69
N LYS A 65 0.81 3.71 10.56
CA LYS A 65 1.41 5.04 10.60
C LYS A 65 2.80 4.90 11.22
N ILE A 66 3.78 5.49 10.54
CA ILE A 66 5.17 5.53 10.98
C ILE A 66 5.33 6.84 11.75
N ARG A 67 5.48 6.78 13.07
CA ARG A 67 5.79 7.96 13.89
C ARG A 67 7.30 8.18 13.89
N SER A 68 7.75 9.32 13.36
CA SER A 68 9.12 9.83 13.51
C SER A 68 9.10 11.23 14.10
N GLU A 69 10.24 11.66 14.65
CA GLU A 69 10.43 12.99 15.23
C GLU A 69 10.26 14.13 14.19
N ASP A 70 10.36 13.84 12.90
CA ASP A 70 10.30 14.82 11.80
C ASP A 70 8.87 15.18 11.35
N GLU A 71 7.84 14.71 12.07
CA GLU A 71 6.40 14.96 11.83
C GLU A 71 5.85 14.57 10.43
N ARG A 72 6.68 14.01 9.55
CA ARG A 72 6.24 13.58 8.21
C ARG A 72 5.27 12.41 8.31
N GLN A 73 4.11 12.55 7.68
CA GLN A 73 3.11 11.49 7.62
C GLN A 73 3.55 10.39 6.65
N ALA A 74 4.15 9.35 7.19
CA ALA A 74 4.52 8.15 6.47
C ALA A 74 3.68 6.95 6.93
N TYR A 75 3.38 6.06 5.99
CA TYR A 75 2.52 4.90 6.19
C TYR A 75 3.18 3.67 5.60
N LEU A 76 3.26 2.59 6.39
CA LEU A 76 3.66 1.27 5.94
C LEU A 76 2.41 0.46 5.60
N ILE A 77 2.31 0.00 4.37
CA ILE A 77 1.18 -0.72 3.81
C ILE A 77 1.62 -2.16 3.53
N ARG A 78 0.98 -3.12 4.20
CA ARG A 78 1.29 -4.55 4.06
C ARG A 78 0.03 -5.37 3.83
N GLY A 79 0.12 -6.42 3.03
CA GLY A 79 -1.00 -7.36 2.86
C GLY A 79 -1.33 -7.58 1.39
N PHE A 80 -2.58 -7.96 1.10
CA PHE A 80 -2.99 -8.27 -0.26
C PHE A 80 -3.76 -7.12 -0.89
N LEU A 81 -3.16 -6.45 -1.87
CA LEU A 81 -3.81 -5.44 -2.69
C LEU A 81 -4.46 -6.15 -3.88
N PHE A 82 -5.79 -6.11 -3.97
CA PHE A 82 -6.46 -6.57 -5.19
C PHE A 82 -6.16 -5.60 -6.33
N ILE A 83 -5.85 -6.12 -7.51
CA ILE A 83 -5.49 -5.32 -8.70
C ILE A 83 -6.13 -5.98 -9.93
N SER A 84 -6.79 -5.16 -10.75
CA SER A 84 -7.36 -5.56 -12.04
C SER A 84 -7.40 -4.38 -13.01
N ASN A 85 -7.15 -4.58 -14.29
CA ASN A 85 -7.45 -3.58 -15.34
C ASN A 85 -8.82 -3.84 -16.01
N LYS A 86 -9.53 -4.89 -15.56
CA LYS A 86 -10.79 -5.32 -16.18
C LYS A 86 -11.96 -4.58 -15.53
N LEU A 87 -12.69 -3.85 -16.36
CA LEU A 87 -13.91 -3.15 -15.96
C LEU A 87 -14.93 -4.08 -15.28
N VAL A 88 -15.09 -5.31 -15.79
CA VAL A 88 -16.09 -6.29 -15.33
C VAL A 88 -15.49 -7.42 -14.50
N ASP A 89 -14.39 -7.17 -13.78
CA ASP A 89 -13.94 -8.15 -12.78
C ASP A 89 -14.77 -8.04 -11.51
N LYS A 90 -15.81 -8.88 -11.41
CA LYS A 90 -16.67 -8.99 -10.21
C LYS A 90 -16.10 -9.94 -9.16
N LYS A 91 -15.10 -10.77 -9.53
CA LYS A 91 -14.62 -11.86 -8.68
C LYS A 91 -13.34 -11.49 -7.93
N PHE A 92 -12.63 -10.44 -8.35
CA PHE A 92 -11.38 -9.95 -7.74
C PHE A 92 -10.45 -11.10 -7.41
N THR A 93 -10.16 -11.90 -8.43
CA THR A 93 -9.35 -13.11 -8.24
C THR A 93 -7.87 -12.82 -8.40
N SER A 94 -7.45 -11.59 -8.65
CA SER A 94 -6.04 -11.24 -8.84
C SER A 94 -5.61 -10.04 -7.99
N GLY A 95 -4.33 -10.03 -7.63
CA GLY A 95 -3.72 -8.95 -6.88
C GLY A 95 -2.24 -9.17 -6.65
N ALA A 96 -1.68 -8.39 -5.75
CA ALA A 96 -0.28 -8.49 -5.35
C ALA A 96 -0.14 -8.34 -3.83
N PHE A 97 0.83 -9.05 -3.27
CA PHE A 97 1.28 -8.82 -1.91
C PHE A 97 2.07 -7.53 -1.87
N ALA A 98 1.57 -6.56 -1.11
CA ALA A 98 2.17 -5.27 -0.91
C ALA A 98 3.08 -5.25 0.32
N ASP A 99 4.23 -4.61 0.16
CA ASP A 99 5.09 -4.12 1.22
C ASP A 99 5.63 -2.75 0.78
N ILE A 100 4.84 -1.70 1.05
CA ILE A 100 5.01 -0.35 0.48
C ILE A 100 5.08 0.67 1.60
N VAL A 101 6.03 1.59 1.51
CA VAL A 101 6.06 2.83 2.30
C VAL A 101 5.47 3.93 1.45
N LEU A 102 4.57 4.70 2.05
CA LEU A 102 3.85 5.79 1.43
C LEU A 102 4.04 7.04 2.27
N VAL A 103 4.55 8.10 1.67
CA VAL A 103 4.88 9.36 2.33
C VAL A 103 4.06 10.47 1.70
N ARG A 104 3.27 11.16 2.52
CA ARG A 104 2.54 12.35 2.09
C ARG A 104 3.51 13.54 2.12
N ILE A 105 3.87 14.06 0.94
CA ILE A 105 4.82 15.17 0.79
C ILE A 105 4.10 16.50 1.01
N SER A 106 2.91 16.64 0.42
CA SER A 106 2.02 17.80 0.58
C SER A 106 0.55 17.35 0.63
N ALA A 107 -0.38 18.30 0.61
CA ALA A 107 -1.82 17.98 0.56
C ALA A 107 -2.20 17.16 -0.69
N ASP A 108 -1.53 17.43 -1.81
CA ASP A 108 -1.80 16.94 -3.16
C ASP A 108 -0.67 16.12 -3.78
N GLU A 109 0.45 15.91 -3.08
CA GLU A 109 1.60 15.13 -3.57
C GLU A 109 1.97 14.00 -2.62
N VAL A 110 2.17 12.81 -3.21
CA VAL A 110 2.55 11.59 -2.51
C VAL A 110 3.74 10.94 -3.19
N TRP A 111 4.60 10.36 -2.35
CA TRP A 111 5.64 9.46 -2.80
C TRP A 111 5.42 8.08 -2.20
N ALA A 112 5.51 7.06 -3.04
CA ALA A 112 5.38 5.67 -2.63
C ALA A 112 6.57 4.85 -3.14
N SER A 113 7.10 3.98 -2.28
CA SER A 113 8.20 3.08 -2.64
C SER A 113 8.11 1.78 -1.87
N GLY A 114 8.46 0.68 -2.52
CA GLY A 114 8.48 -0.65 -1.90
C GLY A 114 8.32 -1.74 -2.95
N THR A 115 7.57 -2.78 -2.61
CA THR A 115 7.37 -3.90 -3.53
C THR A 115 5.93 -4.37 -3.64
N LEU A 116 5.59 -4.88 -4.82
CA LEU A 116 4.41 -5.69 -5.11
C LEU A 116 4.87 -7.05 -5.61
N ASN A 117 4.52 -8.16 -4.94
CA ASN A 117 5.02 -9.51 -5.25
C ASN A 117 6.57 -9.56 -5.39
N ASN A 118 7.29 -8.90 -4.47
CA ASN A 118 8.75 -8.74 -4.48
C ASN A 118 9.32 -8.01 -5.71
N ARG A 119 8.47 -7.32 -6.49
CA ARG A 119 8.90 -6.46 -7.58
C ARG A 119 8.94 -5.01 -7.10
N PRO A 120 10.06 -4.28 -7.31
CA PRO A 120 10.17 -2.91 -6.85
C PRO A 120 9.20 -2.00 -7.60
N VAL A 121 8.56 -1.09 -6.88
CA VAL A 121 7.68 -0.05 -7.42
C VAL A 121 8.02 1.23 -6.69
N THR A 122 8.23 2.31 -7.45
CA THR A 122 8.40 3.65 -6.93
C THR A 122 7.56 4.61 -7.76
N VAL A 123 6.83 5.50 -7.09
CA VAL A 123 5.90 6.44 -7.70
C VAL A 123 6.00 7.76 -6.97
N MET A 124 5.95 8.85 -7.73
CA MET A 124 5.63 10.20 -7.25
C MET A 124 4.40 10.65 -8.04
N ALA A 125 3.36 11.09 -7.35
CA ALA A 125 2.07 11.37 -7.99
C ALA A 125 1.36 12.56 -7.36
N THR A 126 0.65 13.32 -8.20
CA THR A 126 -0.37 14.27 -7.76
C THR A 126 -1.68 13.52 -7.53
N VAL A 127 -2.32 13.78 -6.40
CA VAL A 127 -3.52 13.08 -5.93
C VAL A 127 -4.57 14.07 -5.44
N GLU A 128 -5.83 13.66 -5.44
CA GLU A 128 -6.88 14.48 -4.84
C GLU A 128 -6.72 14.49 -3.30
N PRO A 129 -6.71 15.65 -2.62
CA PRO A 129 -6.42 15.70 -1.19
C PRO A 129 -7.35 14.86 -0.31
N GLN A 130 -8.61 14.69 -0.71
CA GLN A 130 -9.60 13.87 0.00
C GLN A 130 -9.38 12.36 -0.19
N ASP A 131 -8.96 11.93 -1.38
CA ASP A 131 -8.83 10.52 -1.78
C ASP A 131 -7.36 10.07 -1.90
N TRP A 132 -6.46 10.86 -1.33
CA TRP A 132 -5.01 10.81 -1.53
C TRP A 132 -4.42 9.40 -1.36
N PHE A 133 -4.89 8.63 -0.37
CA PHE A 133 -4.39 7.29 -0.07
C PHE A 133 -4.76 6.28 -1.17
N VAL A 134 -6.02 6.30 -1.59
CA VAL A 134 -6.54 5.42 -2.64
C VAL A 134 -5.90 5.75 -3.98
N ASP A 135 -5.83 7.04 -4.33
CA ASP A 135 -5.20 7.51 -5.57
C ASP A 135 -3.74 7.05 -5.64
N ALA A 136 -2.99 7.22 -4.54
CA ALA A 136 -1.61 6.80 -4.47
C ALA A 136 -1.44 5.30 -4.74
N LEU A 137 -2.30 4.46 -4.13
CA LEU A 137 -2.31 3.02 -4.38
C LEU A 137 -2.69 2.66 -5.83
N MET A 138 -3.57 3.43 -6.47
CA MET A 138 -3.88 3.24 -7.88
C MET A 138 -2.67 3.56 -8.77
N TYR A 139 -1.93 4.62 -8.49
CA TYR A 139 -0.70 4.92 -9.22
C TYR A 139 0.36 3.82 -9.04
N VAL A 140 0.54 3.31 -7.81
CA VAL A 140 1.41 2.16 -7.54
C VAL A 140 0.97 0.93 -8.35
N ALA A 141 -0.31 0.59 -8.32
CA ALA A 141 -0.84 -0.55 -9.06
C ALA A 141 -0.67 -0.38 -10.57
N SER A 142 -0.95 0.82 -11.11
CA SER A 142 -0.74 1.15 -12.52
C SER A 142 0.73 1.04 -12.92
N ALA A 143 1.65 1.56 -12.11
CA ALA A 143 3.09 1.46 -12.33
C ALA A 143 3.56 -0.01 -12.35
N PHE A 144 3.09 -0.84 -11.42
CA PHE A 144 3.38 -2.27 -11.41
C PHE A 144 2.85 -2.98 -12.67
N LEU A 145 1.61 -2.71 -13.06
CA LEU A 145 1.03 -3.30 -14.26
C LEU A 145 1.78 -2.90 -15.53
N ARG A 146 2.22 -1.63 -15.63
CA ARG A 146 3.02 -1.14 -16.76
C ARG A 146 4.42 -1.74 -16.78
N GLY A 147 5.06 -1.87 -15.62
CA GLY A 147 6.44 -2.38 -15.51
C GLY A 147 6.56 -3.90 -15.65
N TYR A 148 5.61 -4.65 -15.08
CA TYR A 148 5.71 -6.11 -14.94
C TYR A 148 4.59 -6.88 -15.64
N GLY A 149 3.45 -6.25 -15.93
CA GLY A 149 2.30 -6.87 -16.57
C GLY A 149 1.47 -7.78 -15.66
N GLU A 150 0.24 -8.08 -16.10
CA GLU A 150 -0.76 -8.84 -15.32
C GLU A 150 -0.33 -10.27 -14.97
N LYS A 151 0.57 -10.87 -15.76
CA LYS A 151 1.08 -12.23 -15.50
C LYS A 151 1.80 -12.36 -14.16
N ASN A 152 2.23 -11.23 -13.58
CA ASN A 152 2.87 -11.19 -12.26
C ASN A 152 1.87 -10.99 -11.12
N LEU A 153 0.56 -10.90 -11.40
CA LEU A 153 -0.45 -10.91 -10.35
C LEU A 153 -0.66 -12.33 -9.83
N VAL A 154 -0.80 -12.44 -8.52
CA VAL A 154 -1.20 -13.68 -7.86
C VAL A 154 -2.69 -13.88 -8.09
N LYS A 155 -3.07 -15.06 -8.59
CA LYS A 155 -4.46 -15.43 -8.78
C LYS A 155 -4.98 -16.24 -7.60
N PHE A 156 -5.96 -15.71 -6.87
CA PHE A 156 -6.81 -16.46 -5.96
C PHE A 156 -7.91 -17.17 -6.73
N SER A 157 -7.74 -18.46 -7.01
CA SER A 157 -8.88 -19.34 -7.25
C SER A 157 -9.46 -19.73 -5.88
N LYS A 158 -10.77 -19.51 -5.67
CA LYS A 158 -11.51 -20.16 -4.57
C LYS A 158 -11.32 -21.68 -4.68
N GLN A 159 -10.34 -22.22 -3.96
CA GLN A 159 -10.23 -23.65 -3.63
C GLN A 159 -10.16 -23.79 -2.12
N PHE A 160 -11.16 -23.27 -1.40
CA PHE A 160 -11.48 -23.79 -0.08
C PHE A 160 -13.01 -23.85 0.00
N LYS A 161 -13.49 -25.10 0.00
CA LYS A 161 -14.87 -25.47 0.34
C LYS A 161 -15.15 -25.12 1.80
#